data_AF-A0A315RPI8-F1
#
_entry.id   AF-A0A315RPI8-F1
#
_cell.length_a   1.000
_cell.length_b   1.000
_cell.length_c   1.000
_cell.angle_alpha   90.00
_cell.angle_beta   90.00
_cell.angle_gamma   90.00
#
_symmetry.space_group_name_H-M   'P 1'
#
loop_
_entity.id
_entity.type
_entity.pdbx_description
1 polymer ?
#
loop_
_entity_poly.entity_id
_entity_poly.type
_entity_poly.pdbx_seq_one_letter_code
_entity_poly.pdbx_strand_id
1 'polypeptide(L)'
;MEIAYIVAECRPSTDEDNYADINIGDDSYIFCSIEPVMDTGNWQKNIQAAILIGIDIERTRPEHKHITLHAESILKLCRGIQGKPLNA
;
A
#
# COMPACT_ATOMS: atom_id res chain seq x y z
N MET A 1 7.99 17.79 1.47
CA MET A 1 8.28 16.91 0.33
C MET A 1 7.14 15.91 0.29
N GLU A 2 6.25 15.99 -0.70
CA GLU A 2 5.02 15.21 -0.69
C GLU A 2 5.25 13.83 -1.31
N ILE A 3 4.73 12.79 -0.67
CA ILE A 3 4.74 11.41 -1.15
C ILE A 3 3.58 11.29 -2.14
N ALA A 4 3.81 10.73 -3.33
CA ALA A 4 2.74 10.49 -4.30
C ALA A 4 2.06 9.14 -4.06
N TYR A 5 2.87 8.08 -3.85
CA TYR A 5 2.39 6.73 -3.59
C TYR A 5 3.20 6.09 -2.47
N ILE A 6 2.61 5.10 -1.82
CA ILE A 6 3.35 4.07 -1.08
C ILE A 6 3.12 2.73 -1.76
N VAL A 7 4.10 1.85 -1.64
CA VAL A 7 3.98 0.43 -2.01
C VAL A 7 4.25 -0.39 -0.76
N ALA A 8 3.22 -1.08 -0.27
CA ALA A 8 3.34 -1.96 0.88
C ALA A 8 3.60 -3.39 0.40
N GLU A 9 4.68 -4.01 0.85
CA GLU A 9 4.90 -5.45 0.72
C GLU A 9 4.07 -6.18 1.78
N CYS A 10 3.31 -7.18 1.35
CA CYS A 10 2.32 -7.86 2.17
C CYS A 10 2.57 -9.36 2.17
N ARG A 11 2.91 -9.95 3.31
CA ARG A 11 2.93 -11.42 3.44
C ARG A 11 1.55 -11.92 3.84
N PRO A 12 1.15 -13.14 3.45
CA PRO A 12 -0.03 -13.79 4.02
C PRO A 12 0.08 -13.88 5.55
N SER A 13 -1.01 -13.56 6.24
CA SER A 13 -1.15 -13.83 7.66
C SER A 13 -1.40 -15.31 7.88
N THR A 14 -0.87 -15.84 8.98
CA THR A 14 -1.07 -17.23 9.44
C THR A 14 -1.82 -17.25 10.76
N ASP A 15 -2.31 -18.43 11.17
CA ASP A 15 -3.01 -18.59 12.46
C ASP A 15 -2.13 -18.24 13.67
N GLU A 16 -0.81 -18.36 13.54
CA GLU A 16 0.14 -18.03 14.61
C GLU A 16 0.23 -16.52 14.85
N ASP A 17 -0.01 -15.72 13.81
CA ASP A 17 0.11 -14.26 13.88
C ASP A 17 -0.98 -13.64 14.76
N ASN A 18 -2.18 -14.24 14.81
CA ASN A 18 -3.36 -13.71 15.52
C ASN A 18 -3.65 -12.22 15.24
N TYR A 19 -3.21 -11.72 14.08
CA TYR A 19 -3.19 -10.31 13.70
C TYR A 19 -3.13 -10.18 12.18
N ALA A 20 -3.77 -9.15 11.63
CA ALA A 20 -3.62 -8.77 10.24
C ALA A 20 -3.65 -7.23 10.13
N ASP A 21 -2.81 -6.68 9.24
CA ASP A 21 -2.83 -5.25 8.93
C ASP A 21 -3.96 -4.91 7.95
N ILE A 22 -4.28 -5.83 7.04
CA ILE A 22 -5.31 -5.64 6.03
C ILE A 22 -5.93 -6.96 5.57
N ASN A 23 -7.21 -6.91 5.23
CA ASN A 23 -7.90 -7.97 4.52
C ASN A 23 -8.22 -7.51 3.10
N ILE A 24 -7.97 -8.38 2.12
CA ILE A 24 -8.37 -8.19 0.73
C ILE A 24 -9.26 -9.37 0.34
N GLY A 25 -10.57 -9.11 0.26
CA GLY A 25 -11.55 -10.20 0.18
C GLY A 25 -11.52 -11.03 1.47
N ASP A 26 -11.40 -12.35 1.33
CA ASP A 26 -11.33 -13.28 2.46
C ASP A 26 -9.89 -13.55 2.94
N ASP A 27 -8.88 -13.02 2.23
CA ASP A 27 -7.47 -13.22 2.57
C ASP A 27 -6.96 -12.10 3.50
N SER A 28 -6.13 -12.48 4.47
CA SER A 28 -5.54 -11.57 5.46
C SER A 28 -4.02 -11.43 5.27
N TYR A 29 -3.50 -10.23 5.42
CA TYR A 29 -2.10 -9.91 5.15
C TYR A 29 -1.46 -9.03 6.24
N ILE A 30 -0.15 -9.16 6.40
CA ILE A 30 0.69 -8.34 7.28
C ILE A 30 1.70 -7.57 6.44
N PHE A 31 1.91 -6.29 6.75
CA PHE A 31 2.87 -5.43 6.09
C PHE A 31 4.30 -5.75 6.54
N CYS A 32 5.16 -6.07 5.58
CA CYS A 32 6.57 -6.35 5.80
C CYS A 32 7.43 -5.08 5.61
N SER A 33 7.09 -4.26 4.62
CA SER A 33 7.80 -3.03 4.27
C SER A 33 6.83 -2.03 3.63
N ILE A 34 7.14 -0.74 3.73
CA ILE A 34 6.39 0.35 3.10
C ILE A 34 7.39 1.25 2.38
N GLU A 35 7.39 1.18 1.06
CA GLU A 35 8.30 1.94 0.21
C GLU A 35 7.61 3.22 -0.30
N PRO A 36 8.13 4.42 0.03
CA PRO A 36 7.56 5.67 -0.44
C PRO A 36 8.01 5.99 -1.86
N VAL A 37 7.09 6.46 -2.68
CA VAL A 37 7.38 7.06 -3.99
C VAL A 37 7.15 8.56 -3.89
N MET A 38 8.23 9.32 -4.08
CA MET A 38 8.21 10.76 -3.99
C MET A 38 7.42 11.41 -5.13
N ASP A 39 6.71 12.49 -4.84
CA ASP A 39 6.04 13.25 -5.88
C ASP A 39 7.04 14.08 -6.69
N THR A 40 7.14 13.77 -7.98
CA THR A 40 7.99 14.49 -8.95
C THR A 40 7.24 15.58 -9.71
N GLY A 41 5.95 15.80 -9.45
CA GLY A 41 5.05 16.64 -10.24
C GLY A 41 4.61 15.99 -11.57
N ASN A 42 5.03 14.75 -11.83
CA ASN A 42 4.64 13.98 -13.01
C ASN A 42 3.98 12.66 -12.56
N TRP A 43 2.65 12.60 -12.67
CA TRP A 43 1.90 11.47 -12.16
C TRP A 43 2.28 10.15 -12.85
N GLN A 44 2.60 10.16 -14.15
CA GLN A 44 3.01 8.95 -14.88
C GLN A 44 4.34 8.40 -14.35
N LYS A 45 5.33 9.27 -14.09
CA LYS A 45 6.60 8.84 -13.50
C LYS A 45 6.41 8.27 -12.11
N ASN A 46 5.57 8.90 -11.30
CA ASN A 46 5.30 8.46 -9.93
C ASN A 46 4.64 7.06 -9.92
N ILE A 47 3.57 6.84 -10.71
CA ILE A 47 2.92 5.52 -10.75
C ILE A 47 3.82 4.46 -11.37
N GLN A 48 4.62 4.80 -12.38
CA GLN A 48 5.57 3.88 -12.99
C GLN A 48 6.62 3.41 -11.96
N ALA A 49 7.15 4.32 -11.14
CA ALA A 49 8.08 3.97 -10.07
C ALA A 49 7.43 3.02 -9.04
N ALA A 50 6.17 3.28 -8.65
CA ALA A 50 5.44 2.39 -7.75
C ALA A 50 5.23 0.99 -8.34
N ILE A 51 4.89 0.89 -9.62
CA ILE A 51 4.73 -0.39 -10.33
C ILE A 51 6.05 -1.17 -10.34
N LEU A 52 7.18 -0.50 -10.60
CA LEU A 52 8.49 -1.15 -10.62
C LEU A 52 8.86 -1.73 -9.25
N ILE A 53 8.53 -1.04 -8.15
CA ILE A 53 8.71 -1.56 -6.79
C ILE A 53 7.83 -2.80 -6.57
N GLY A 54 6.56 -2.76 -6.99
CA GLY A 54 5.66 -3.92 -6.89
C GLY A 54 6.18 -5.14 -7.64
N ILE A 55 6.71 -4.95 -8.86
CA ILE A 55 7.35 -6.01 -9.65
C ILE A 55 8.58 -6.58 -8.91
N ASP A 56 9.38 -5.74 -8.28
CA ASP A 56 10.56 -6.19 -7.54
C ASP A 56 10.19 -7.06 -6.34
N ILE A 57 9.15 -6.68 -5.60
CA ILE A 57 8.58 -7.49 -4.51
C ILE A 57 8.15 -8.86 -5.04
N GLU A 58 7.35 -8.92 -6.09
CA GLU A 58 6.86 -10.19 -6.65
C GLU A 58 7.98 -11.10 -7.16
N ARG A 59 9.08 -10.51 -7.65
CA ARG A 59 10.24 -11.25 -8.13
C ARG A 59 11.12 -11.78 -7.01
N THR A 60 11.27 -11.01 -5.93
CA THR A 60 12.14 -11.36 -4.80
C THR A 60 11.44 -12.24 -3.77
N ARG A 61 10.11 -12.09 -3.62
CA ARG A 61 9.26 -12.87 -2.71
C ARG A 61 7.93 -13.24 -3.38
N PRO A 62 7.90 -14.31 -4.19
CA PRO A 62 6.73 -14.70 -4.99
C PRO A 62 5.47 -15.03 -4.16
N GLU A 63 5.65 -15.43 -2.91
CA GLU A 63 4.60 -15.73 -1.94
C GLU A 63 3.99 -14.47 -1.29
N HIS A 64 4.67 -13.33 -1.41
CA HIS A 64 4.16 -12.04 -0.97
C HIS A 64 3.28 -11.39 -2.05
N LYS A 65 2.47 -10.43 -1.62
CA LYS A 65 1.70 -9.50 -2.45
C LYS A 65 2.20 -8.09 -2.24
N HIS A 66 1.70 -7.16 -3.04
CA HIS A 66 1.93 -5.75 -2.81
C HIS A 66 0.65 -4.95 -2.96
N ILE A 67 0.58 -3.81 -2.27
CA ILE A 67 -0.50 -2.84 -2.42
C ILE A 67 0.12 -1.49 -2.75
N THR A 68 -0.29 -0.90 -3.86
CA THR A 68 0.07 0.47 -4.23
C THR A 68 -1.07 1.42 -3.87
N LEU A 69 -0.80 2.41 -3.03
CA LEU A 69 -1.79 3.40 -2.58
C LEU A 69 -1.30 4.82 -2.86
N HIS A 70 -2.14 5.61 -3.52
CA HIS A 70 -1.90 7.05 -3.68
C HIS A 70 -2.11 7.77 -2.34
N ALA A 71 -1.30 8.79 -2.05
CA ALA A 71 -1.35 9.52 -0.77
C ALA A 71 -2.74 10.09 -0.45
N GLU A 72 -3.41 10.70 -1.43
CA GLU A 72 -4.80 11.19 -1.26
C GLU A 72 -5.80 10.08 -0.89
N SER A 73 -5.61 8.87 -1.41
CA SER A 73 -6.48 7.74 -1.08
C SER A 73 -6.28 7.29 0.37
N ILE A 74 -5.04 7.33 0.87
CA ILE A 74 -4.74 7.05 2.29
C ILE A 74 -5.38 8.11 3.19
N LEU A 75 -5.30 9.38 2.81
CA LEU A 75 -5.95 10.47 3.55
C LEU A 75 -7.47 10.28 3.63
N LYS A 76 -8.11 9.81 2.55
CA LYS A 76 -9.53 9.44 2.55
C LYS A 76 -9.83 8.33 3.55
N LEU A 77 -9.01 7.28 3.61
CA LEU A 77 -9.15 6.21 4.59
C LEU A 77 -9.01 6.73 6.02
N CYS A 78 -7.99 7.55 6.30
CA CYS A 78 -7.80 8.17 7.62
C CYS A 78 -9.00 9.05 8.02
N ARG A 79 -9.56 9.83 7.08
CA ARG A 79 -10.79 10.61 7.33
C ARG A 79 -11.97 9.70 7.66
N GLY A 80 -12.13 8.58 6.93
CA GLY A 80 -13.16 7.59 7.21
C GLY A 80 -13.05 7.00 8.63
N ILE A 81 -11.84 6.65 9.08
CA ILE A 81 -11.57 6.18 10.45
C ILE A 81 -11.99 7.23 11.50
N GLN A 82 -11.80 8.50 11.19
CA GLN A 82 -12.20 9.62 12.06
C GLN A 82 -13.70 9.97 11.98
N GLY A 83 -14.50 9.23 11.20
CA GLY A 83 -15.92 9.53 10.99
C GLY A 83 -16.18 10.80 10.16
N LYS A 84 -15.18 11.28 9.41
CA LYS A 84 -15.31 12.48 8.58
C LYS A 84 -15.85 12.12 7.19
N PRO A 85 -16.67 13.01 6.58
CA PRO A 85 -17.12 12.83 5.20
C PRO A 85 -15.94 12.81 4.23
N LEU A 86 -16.00 11.91 3.25
CA LEU A 86 -14.93 11.71 2.25
C LEU A 86 -14.81 12.88 1.26
N ASN A 87 -15.87 13.67 1.10
CA ASN A 87 -16.00 14.73 0.10
C ASN A 87 -16.03 16.15 0.69
N ALA A 88 -15.60 16.34 1.94
CA ALA A 88 -15.49 17.67 2.54
C ALA A 88 -14.24 18.42 2.09
#